data_AF-C4FMQ9-F1
#
_entry.id   AF-C4FMQ9-F1
#
_cell.length_a   1.000
_cell.length_b   1.000
_cell.length_c   1.000
_cell.angle_alpha   90.00
_cell.angle_beta   90.00
_cell.angle_gamma   90.00
#
_symmetry.space_group_name_H-M   'P 1'
#
loop_
_entity.id
_entity.type
_entity.pdbx_description
1 polymer ?
#
loop_
_entity_poly.entity_id
_entity_poly.type
_entity_poly.pdbx_seq_one_letter_code
_entity_poly.pdbx_strand_id
1 'polypeptide(L)'
;MDKARKKELLKAYADKQKQSFKDSLPMDEELFWNLFDYVDEKLEANDGCDHSLTFTREFLEKQKVDVESVLDWIVNEGGGCDCEVLYNVEERFEEYA
;
A
#
# COMPACT_ATOMS: atom_id res chain seq x y z
N MET A 1 -32.37 -17.80 -6.13
CA MET A 1 -31.90 -16.69 -5.27
C MET A 1 -32.18 -15.39 -5.99
N ASP A 2 -32.77 -14.42 -5.31
CA ASP A 2 -33.14 -13.13 -5.91
C ASP A 2 -31.88 -12.34 -6.32
N LYS A 3 -31.89 -11.75 -7.52
CA LYS A 3 -30.78 -11.00 -8.12
C LYS A 3 -30.42 -9.79 -7.26
N ALA A 4 -31.40 -9.15 -6.63
CA ALA A 4 -31.20 -8.03 -5.70
C ALA A 4 -30.40 -8.46 -4.47
N ARG A 5 -30.81 -9.57 -3.84
CA ARG A 5 -30.12 -10.12 -2.66
C ARG A 5 -28.68 -10.53 -2.95
N LYS A 6 -28.41 -11.08 -4.15
CA LYS A 6 -27.02 -11.40 -4.56
C LYS A 6 -26.16 -10.14 -4.68
N LYS A 7 -26.71 -9.07 -5.25
CA LYS A 7 -26.00 -7.79 -5.41
C LYS A 7 -25.68 -7.15 -4.05
N GLU A 8 -26.64 -7.15 -3.13
CA GLU A 8 -26.45 -6.63 -1.77
C GLU A 8 -25.35 -7.38 -1.00
N LEU A 9 -25.35 -8.71 -1.07
CA LEU A 9 -24.31 -9.54 -0.44
C LEU A 9 -22.92 -9.26 -1.02
N LEU A 10 -22.80 -9.10 -2.35
CA LEU A 10 -21.53 -8.76 -2.98
C LEU A 10 -21.04 -7.38 -2.56
N LYS A 11 -21.93 -6.39 -2.50
CA LYS A 11 -21.58 -5.05 -2.03
C LYS A 11 -21.10 -5.07 -0.57
N ALA A 12 -21.87 -5.69 0.32
CA ALA A 12 -21.51 -5.79 1.74
C ALA A 12 -20.17 -6.53 1.94
N TYR A 13 -19.88 -7.53 1.10
CA TYR A 13 -18.60 -8.20 1.11
C TYR A 13 -17.45 -7.26 0.69
N ALA A 14 -17.62 -6.52 -0.41
CA ALA A 14 -16.62 -5.55 -0.87
C ALA A 14 -16.37 -4.43 0.15
N ASP A 15 -17.44 -3.86 0.72
CA ASP A 15 -17.34 -2.82 1.76
C ASP A 15 -16.56 -3.34 2.99
N LYS A 16 -16.79 -4.61 3.37
CA LYS A 16 -16.06 -5.25 4.47
C LYS A 16 -14.58 -5.46 4.16
N GLN A 17 -14.23 -5.81 2.93
CA GLN A 17 -12.82 -5.94 2.51
C GLN A 17 -12.11 -4.58 2.56
N LYS A 18 -12.74 -3.54 1.98
CA LYS A 18 -12.23 -2.15 2.03
C LYS A 18 -12.00 -1.68 3.47
N GLN A 19 -12.96 -1.93 4.37
CA GLN A 19 -12.81 -1.56 5.77
C GLN A 19 -11.68 -2.33 6.45
N SER A 20 -11.60 -3.65 6.22
CA SER A 20 -10.55 -4.49 6.83
C SER A 20 -9.14 -4.07 6.37
N PHE A 21 -9.01 -3.66 5.11
CA PHE A 21 -7.78 -3.09 4.57
C PHE A 21 -7.41 -1.78 5.27
N LYS A 22 -8.33 -0.81 5.34
CA LYS A 22 -8.09 0.48 6.03
C LYS A 22 -7.76 0.30 7.52
N ASP A 23 -8.41 -0.65 8.19
CA ASP A 23 -8.14 -0.98 9.60
C ASP A 23 -6.77 -1.63 9.81
N SER A 24 -6.16 -2.20 8.76
CA SER A 24 -4.86 -2.87 8.83
C SER A 24 -3.67 -1.91 8.67
N LEU A 25 -3.91 -0.67 8.24
CA LEU A 25 -2.83 0.26 7.90
C LEU A 25 -1.97 0.60 9.14
N PRO A 26 -0.64 0.42 9.07
CA PRO A 26 0.28 0.70 10.18
C PRO A 26 0.63 2.19 10.32
N MET A 27 0.22 3.02 9.36
CA MET A 27 0.37 4.47 9.37
C MET A 27 -0.79 5.13 8.62
N ASP A 28 -0.87 6.46 8.65
CA ASP A 28 -1.92 7.22 7.97
C ASP A 28 -1.91 6.92 6.46
N GLU A 29 -3.10 6.79 5.86
CA GLU A 29 -3.29 6.56 4.42
C GLU A 29 -2.65 7.68 3.60
N GLU A 30 -2.68 8.92 4.08
CA GLU A 30 -2.01 10.04 3.41
C GLU A 30 -0.49 9.86 3.34
N LEU A 31 0.13 9.23 4.34
CA LEU A 31 1.57 8.96 4.32
C LEU A 31 1.95 7.86 3.33
N PHE A 32 1.03 6.93 3.01
CA PHE A 32 1.26 5.95 1.96
C PHE A 32 1.28 6.58 0.57
N TRP A 33 0.33 7.47 0.26
CA TRP A 33 0.36 8.20 -1.01
C TRP A 33 1.62 9.03 -1.19
N ASN A 34 2.04 9.74 -0.13
CA ASN A 34 3.32 10.46 -0.14
C ASN A 34 4.54 9.54 -0.30
N LEU A 35 4.47 8.31 0.23
CA LEU A 35 5.52 7.30 0.04
C LEU A 35 5.57 6.85 -1.42
N PHE A 36 4.44 6.59 -2.06
CA PHE A 36 4.39 6.16 -3.46
C PHE A 36 4.97 7.22 -4.39
N ASP A 37 4.52 8.48 -4.26
CA ASP A 37 5.07 9.61 -5.01
C ASP A 37 6.60 9.72 -4.82
N TYR A 38 7.07 9.58 -3.59
CA TYR A 38 8.50 9.66 -3.27
C TYR A 38 9.32 8.51 -3.89
N VAL A 39 8.80 7.29 -3.83
CA VAL A 39 9.48 6.11 -4.37
C VAL A 39 9.54 6.18 -5.89
N ASP A 40 8.47 6.61 -6.56
CA ASP A 40 8.43 6.80 -8.01
C ASP A 40 9.49 7.81 -8.47
N GLU A 41 9.50 9.01 -7.87
CA GLU A 41 10.51 10.05 -8.16
C GLU A 41 11.95 9.55 -7.94
N LYS A 42 12.19 8.74 -6.90
CA LYS A 42 13.51 8.19 -6.61
C LYS A 42 13.93 7.14 -7.62
N LEU A 43 13.03 6.25 -8.03
CA LEU A 43 13.32 5.23 -9.03
C LEU A 43 13.64 5.86 -10.39
N GLU A 44 12.89 6.89 -10.79
CA GLU A 44 13.16 7.66 -12.00
C GLU A 44 14.55 8.32 -11.97
N ALA A 45 14.95 8.85 -10.81
CA ALA A 45 16.21 9.57 -10.65
C ALA A 45 17.46 8.67 -10.49
N ASN A 46 17.31 7.37 -10.21
CA ASN A 46 18.42 6.49 -9.80
C ASN A 46 18.57 5.21 -10.68
N ASP A 47 18.31 5.32 -11.98
CA ASP A 47 18.43 4.22 -12.96
C ASP A 47 17.52 2.99 -12.66
N GLY A 48 16.41 3.20 -11.94
CA GLY A 48 15.42 2.17 -11.64
C GLY A 48 15.66 1.43 -10.31
N CYS A 49 15.08 0.23 -10.19
CA CYS A 49 15.09 -0.52 -8.92
C CYS A 49 16.28 -1.48 -8.81
N ASP A 50 16.91 -1.50 -7.63
CA ASP A 50 18.00 -2.39 -7.26
C ASP A 50 17.56 -3.63 -6.43
N HIS A 51 16.25 -3.89 -6.40
CA HIS A 51 15.60 -4.94 -5.60
C HIS A 51 15.79 -4.78 -4.07
N SER A 52 15.98 -3.55 -3.60
CA SER A 52 15.95 -3.21 -2.17
C SER A 52 14.75 -2.32 -1.82
N LEU A 53 14.55 -2.09 -0.51
CA LEU A 53 13.58 -1.13 0.05
C LEU A 53 14.29 0.15 0.52
N THR A 54 15.36 0.55 -0.17
CA THR A 54 16.23 1.65 0.28
C THR A 54 15.45 2.96 0.33
N PHE A 55 14.70 3.29 -0.72
CA PHE A 55 13.95 4.56 -0.76
C PHE A 55 12.73 4.52 0.16
N THR A 56 12.04 3.39 0.23
CA THR A 56 10.94 3.18 1.17
C THR A 56 11.40 3.41 2.60
N ARG A 57 12.51 2.78 3.02
CA ARG A 57 13.08 3.00 4.36
C ARG A 57 13.54 4.45 4.55
N GLU A 58 14.20 5.05 3.57
CA GLU A 58 14.65 6.46 3.62
C GLU A 58 13.47 7.42 3.87
N PHE A 59 12.32 7.17 3.24
CA PHE A 59 11.10 7.93 3.48
C PHE A 59 10.57 7.75 4.90
N LEU A 60 10.39 6.49 5.32
CA LEU A 60 9.79 6.15 6.61
C LEU A 60 10.61 6.67 7.79
N GLU A 61 11.94 6.61 7.72
CA GLU A 61 12.84 7.15 8.76
C GLU A 61 12.71 8.66 8.97
N LYS A 62 12.22 9.40 7.96
CA LYS A 62 11.94 10.84 8.08
C LYS A 62 10.56 11.12 8.69
N GLN A 63 9.68 10.13 8.71
CA GLN A 63 8.35 10.25 9.31
C GLN A 63 8.36 9.85 10.79
N LYS A 64 7.37 10.33 11.55
CA LYS A 64 7.18 9.94 12.97
C LYS A 64 6.38 8.63 13.09
N VAL A 65 6.80 7.60 12.36
CA VAL A 65 6.12 6.29 12.29
C VAL A 65 7.03 5.18 12.82
N ASP A 66 6.45 4.02 13.09
CA ASP A 66 7.22 2.81 13.39
C ASP A 66 7.67 2.14 12.09
N VAL A 67 8.92 2.40 11.71
CA VAL A 67 9.50 1.98 10.43
C VAL A 67 9.40 0.47 10.22
N GLU A 68 9.75 -0.33 11.21
CA GLU A 68 9.79 -1.80 11.04
C GLU A 68 8.37 -2.37 10.91
N SER A 69 7.42 -1.89 11.71
CA SER A 69 6.02 -2.29 11.59
C SER A 69 5.42 -1.95 10.22
N VAL A 70 5.78 -0.79 9.65
CA VAL A 70 5.33 -0.40 8.31
C VAL A 70 5.99 -1.26 7.22
N LEU A 71 7.30 -1.52 7.33
CA LEU A 71 8.00 -2.38 6.36
C LEU A 71 7.50 -3.82 6.39
N ASP A 72 7.27 -4.39 7.57
CA ASP A 72 6.71 -5.74 7.70
C ASP A 72 5.33 -5.81 7.04
N TRP A 73 4.50 -4.79 7.22
CA TRP A 73 3.19 -4.72 6.55
C TRP A 73 3.34 -4.60 5.03
N ILE A 74 4.21 -3.72 4.53
CA ILE A 74 4.49 -3.55 3.10
C ILE A 74 4.93 -4.88 2.45
N VAL A 75 5.84 -5.61 3.10
CA VAL A 75 6.32 -6.91 2.61
C VAL A 75 5.19 -7.94 2.58
N ASN A 76 4.30 -7.93 3.58
CA ASN A 76 3.13 -8.82 3.62
C ASN A 76 2.10 -8.51 2.52
N GLU A 77 1.98 -7.24 2.09
CA GLU A 77 1.20 -6.83 0.92
C GLU A 77 1.94 -7.04 -0.41
N GLY A 78 3.16 -7.61 -0.38
CA GLY A 78 3.93 -7.97 -1.57
C GLY A 78 4.93 -6.92 -2.04
N GLY A 79 5.22 -5.88 -1.26
CA GLY A 79 6.24 -4.87 -1.55
C GLY A 79 7.65 -5.30 -1.10
N GLY A 80 8.30 -6.23 -1.79
CA GLY A 80 9.64 -6.72 -1.44
C GLY A 80 10.79 -5.83 -1.92
N CYS A 81 10.57 -4.99 -2.93
CA CYS A 81 11.44 -3.91 -3.40
C CYS A 81 10.67 -2.60 -3.53
N ASP A 82 11.39 -1.48 -3.65
CA ASP A 82 10.81 -0.17 -3.98
C ASP A 82 9.91 -0.22 -5.23
N CYS A 83 10.26 -1.04 -6.23
CA CYS A 83 9.41 -1.27 -7.40
C CYS A 83 8.07 -1.95 -7.10
N GLU A 84 8.08 -2.94 -6.21
CA GLU A 84 6.91 -3.72 -5.82
C GLU A 84 6.04 -2.94 -4.84
N VAL A 85 6.59 -1.95 -4.14
CA VAL A 85 5.78 -0.99 -3.38
C VAL A 85 4.82 -0.25 -4.31
N LEU A 86 5.28 0.21 -5.47
CA LEU A 86 4.40 0.83 -6.47
C LEU A 86 3.51 -0.22 -7.16
N TYR A 87 4.07 -1.33 -7.63
CA TYR A 87 3.26 -2.27 -8.44
C TYR A 87 2.26 -3.10 -7.64
N ASN A 88 2.56 -3.43 -6.39
CA ASN A 88 1.68 -4.28 -5.58
C ASN A 88 0.98 -3.48 -4.49
N VAL A 89 1.70 -2.64 -3.74
CA VAL A 89 1.11 -1.96 -2.59
C VAL A 89 0.23 -0.81 -3.03
N GLU A 90 0.70 0.08 -3.90
CA GLU A 90 -0.13 1.19 -4.42
C GLU A 90 -1.38 0.68 -5.17
N GLU A 91 -1.26 -0.37 -6.00
CA GLU A 91 -2.41 -0.99 -6.69
C GLU A 91 -3.51 -1.42 -5.69
N ARG A 92 -3.12 -1.90 -4.50
CA ARG A 92 -4.07 -2.28 -3.43
C ARG A 92 -4.78 -1.07 -2.83
N PHE A 93 -4.12 0.08 -2.74
CA PHE A 93 -4.77 1.33 -2.34
C PHE A 93 -5.75 1.81 -3.42
N GLU A 94 -5.38 1.74 -4.69
CA GLU A 94 -6.28 2.09 -5.81
C GLU A 94 -7.53 1.21 -5.87
N GLU A 95 -7.41 -0.10 -5.55
CA GLU A 95 -8.55 -1.03 -5.46
C GLU A 95 -9.59 -0.58 -4.41
N TYR A 96 -9.11 0.07 -3.34
CA TYR A 96 -9.92 0.46 -2.18
C TYR A 96 -10.06 1.97 -1.98
N ALA A 97 -9.58 2.83 -2.89
CA ALA A 97 -9.83 4.27 -2.89
C ALA A 97 -11.34 4.57 -3.04
#